data_AF-F2J0S1-F1
#
_entry.id   AF-F2J0S1-F1
#
_cell.length_a   1.000
_cell.length_b   1.000
_cell.length_c   1.000
_cell.angle_alpha   90.00
_cell.angle_beta   90.00
_cell.angle_gamma   90.00
#
_symmetry.space_group_name_H-M   'P 1'
#
loop_
_entity.id
_entity.type
_entity.pdbx_description
1 polymer ?
#
loop_
_entity_poly.entity_id
_entity_poly.type
_entity_poly.pdbx_seq_one_letter_code
_entity_poly.pdbx_strand_id
1 'polypeptide(L)'
;MPDNQPDTHISSAEYDFVKGHIAATMTLIHALIDQGAVDRRSLDAFFAGFMGELPHTRQTLPLRLVLDQWRQGLRDGADDAQLMRRLFEVVDGGTSGGV
;
A
#
# COMPACT_ATOMS: atom_id res chain seq x y z
N MET A 1 -20.34 -34.88 0.62
CA MET A 1 -20.31 -33.43 0.39
C MET A 1 -19.79 -32.77 1.66
N PRO A 2 -18.61 -32.13 1.61
CA PRO A 2 -18.40 -30.93 2.39
C PRO A 2 -17.98 -29.75 1.51
N ASP A 3 -18.32 -28.58 2.02
CA ASP A 3 -18.40 -27.28 1.39
C ASP A 3 -17.14 -26.76 0.70
N ASN A 4 -17.42 -26.24 -0.50
CA ASN A 4 -16.76 -25.17 -1.23
C ASN A 4 -16.22 -24.04 -0.32
N GLN A 5 -14.91 -24.01 -0.06
CA GLN A 5 -14.21 -22.74 0.15
C GLN A 5 -13.63 -22.31 -1.20
N PRO A 6 -14.08 -21.21 -1.81
CA PRO A 6 -13.32 -20.62 -2.89
C PRO A 6 -12.03 -20.10 -2.27
N ASP A 7 -10.94 -20.87 -2.42
CA ASP A 7 -9.58 -20.39 -2.30
C ASP A 7 -9.49 -19.13 -3.16
N THR A 8 -9.64 -17.97 -2.52
CA THR A 8 -9.55 -16.67 -3.15
C THR A 8 -8.07 -16.42 -3.39
N HIS A 9 -7.49 -17.18 -4.32
CA HIS A 9 -6.30 -16.77 -5.03
C HIS A 9 -6.71 -15.52 -5.80
N ILE A 10 -6.48 -14.34 -5.20
CA ILE A 10 -6.39 -13.10 -5.97
C ILE A 10 -5.45 -13.42 -7.12
N SER A 11 -5.95 -13.37 -8.36
CA SER A 11 -5.12 -13.70 -9.50
C SER A 11 -3.92 -12.75 -9.49
N SER A 12 -2.73 -13.22 -9.90
CA SER A 12 -1.53 -12.36 -9.97
C SER A 12 -1.82 -11.03 -10.68
N ALA A 13 -2.70 -11.06 -11.70
CA ALA A 13 -3.14 -9.89 -12.44
C ALA A 13 -3.97 -8.89 -11.61
N GLU A 14 -4.89 -9.36 -10.77
CA GLU A 14 -5.64 -8.49 -9.85
C GLU A 14 -4.72 -7.86 -8.79
N TYR A 15 -3.75 -8.62 -8.31
CA TYR A 15 -2.74 -8.10 -7.40
C TYR A 15 -1.87 -7.03 -8.06
N ASP A 16 -1.38 -7.27 -9.29
CA ASP A 16 -0.61 -6.29 -10.05
C ASP A 16 -1.43 -5.04 -10.43
N PHE A 17 -2.72 -5.20 -10.68
CA PHE A 17 -3.64 -4.08 -10.88
C PHE A 17 -3.77 -3.20 -9.63
N VAL A 18 -3.90 -3.81 -8.45
CA VAL A 18 -3.95 -3.09 -7.17
C VAL A 18 -2.64 -2.36 -6.91
N LYS A 19 -1.48 -2.98 -7.19
CA LYS A 19 -0.17 -2.30 -7.11
C LYS A 19 -0.13 -1.07 -8.01
N GLY A 20 -0.54 -1.21 -9.27
CA GLY A 20 -0.56 -0.13 -10.23
C GLY A 20 -1.45 1.04 -9.80
N HIS A 21 -2.62 0.73 -9.22
CA HIS A 21 -3.54 1.74 -8.69
C HIS A 21 -2.98 2.46 -7.47
N ILE A 22 -2.39 1.72 -6.53
CA ILE A 22 -1.74 2.32 -5.36
C ILE A 22 -0.61 3.22 -5.83
N ALA A 23 0.24 2.74 -6.75
CA ALA A 23 1.37 3.50 -7.27
C ALA A 23 0.92 4.82 -7.94
N ALA A 24 -0.04 4.75 -8.85
CA ALA A 24 -0.57 5.94 -9.52
C ALA A 24 -1.19 6.95 -8.54
N THR A 25 -1.90 6.44 -7.53
CA THR A 25 -2.50 7.27 -6.48
C THR A 25 -1.41 7.96 -5.64
N MET A 26 -0.35 7.25 -5.28
CA MET A 26 0.76 7.83 -4.51
C MET A 26 1.49 8.91 -5.29
N THR A 27 1.78 8.67 -6.57
CA THR A 27 2.41 9.68 -7.44
C THR A 27 1.56 10.95 -7.54
N LEU A 28 0.24 10.82 -7.68
CA LEU A 28 -0.66 11.98 -7.68
C LEU A 28 -0.59 12.73 -6.34
N ILE A 29 -0.64 12.02 -5.22
CA ILE A 29 -0.57 12.62 -3.88
C ILE A 29 0.76 13.35 -3.67
N HIS A 30 1.88 12.79 -4.14
CA HIS A 30 3.18 13.46 -4.11
C HIS A 30 3.20 14.76 -4.89
N ALA A 31 2.63 14.78 -6.11
CA ALA A 31 2.51 16.00 -6.89
C ALA A 31 1.68 17.08 -6.17
N LEU A 32 0.60 16.69 -5.48
CA LEU A 32 -0.22 17.61 -4.69
C LEU A 32 0.52 18.15 -3.47
N ILE A 33 1.35 17.33 -2.83
CA ILE A 33 2.21 17.76 -1.73
C ILE A 33 3.24 18.77 -2.22
N ASP A 34 3.91 18.51 -3.33
CA ASP A 34 4.95 19.38 -3.88
C ASP A 34 4.40 20.73 -4.36
N GLN A 35 3.14 20.75 -4.81
CA GLN A 35 2.40 21.98 -5.11
C GLN A 35 1.90 22.74 -3.87
N GLY A 36 2.08 22.17 -2.67
CA GLY A 36 1.57 22.72 -1.42
C GLY A 36 0.05 22.61 -1.25
N ALA A 37 -0.63 21.83 -2.09
CA ALA A 37 -2.07 21.60 -2.02
C ALA A 37 -2.46 20.64 -0.89
N VAL A 38 -1.53 19.76 -0.48
CA VAL A 38 -1.72 18.78 0.59
C VAL A 38 -0.55 18.84 1.58
N ASP A 39 -0.87 18.90 2.87
CA ASP A 39 0.13 18.81 3.94
C ASP A 39 0.48 17.36 4.27
N ARG A 40 1.78 17.05 4.32
CA ARG A 40 2.31 15.70 4.58
C ARG A 40 1.82 15.12 5.92
N ARG A 41 1.72 15.96 6.97
CA ARG A 41 1.33 15.49 8.31
C ARG A 41 -0.15 15.17 8.37
N SER A 42 -0.98 16.01 7.78
CA SER A 42 -2.43 15.81 7.66
C SER A 42 -2.75 14.53 6.89
N LEU A 43 -1.97 14.26 5.84
CA LEU A 43 -2.07 13.04 5.07
C LEU A 43 -1.66 11.79 5.89
N ASP A 44 -0.53 11.81 6.60
CA ASP A 44 -0.15 10.68 7.48
C ASP A 44 -1.23 10.39 8.54
N ALA A 45 -1.83 11.43 9.11
CA ALA A 45 -2.92 11.29 10.09
C ALA A 45 -4.16 10.64 9.47
N PHE A 46 -4.53 11.02 8.24
CA PHE A 46 -5.62 10.38 7.51
C PHE A 46 -5.38 8.87 7.32
N PHE A 47 -4.20 8.48 6.84
CA PHE A 47 -3.88 7.06 6.67
C PHE A 47 -3.76 6.30 8.00
N ALA A 48 -3.37 6.97 9.09
CA ALA A 48 -3.44 6.42 10.44
C ALA A 48 -4.86 5.97 10.79
N GLY A 49 -5.84 6.87 10.59
CA GLY A 49 -7.24 6.61 10.88
C GLY A 49 -7.79 5.50 9.99
N PHE A 50 -7.54 5.59 8.68
CA PHE A 50 -7.97 4.57 7.72
C PHE A 50 -7.44 3.18 8.04
N MET A 51 -6.16 3.05 8.43
CA MET A 51 -5.60 1.77 8.83
C MET A 51 -6.18 1.24 10.15
N GLY A 52 -6.63 2.13 11.04
CA GLY A 52 -7.37 1.74 12.25
C GLY A 52 -8.72 1.09 11.93
N GLU A 53 -9.36 1.50 10.84
CA GLU A 53 -10.66 0.97 10.38
C GLU A 53 -10.55 -0.27 9.49
N LEU A 54 -9.39 -0.49 8.86
CA LEU A 54 -9.15 -1.67 8.03
C LEU A 54 -9.28 -2.96 8.87
N PRO A 55 -10.03 -3.98 8.42
CA PRO A 55 -10.08 -5.28 9.09
C PRO A 55 -8.69 -5.88 9.24
N HIS A 56 -8.43 -6.57 10.35
CA HIS A 56 -7.16 -7.27 10.61
C HIS A 56 -7.25 -8.72 10.07
N THR A 57 -7.15 -8.90 8.75
CA THR A 57 -7.26 -10.22 8.11
C THR A 57 -6.03 -10.51 7.25
N ARG A 58 -5.80 -11.78 6.90
CA ARG A 58 -4.72 -12.17 5.97
C ARG A 58 -4.86 -11.50 4.60
N GLN A 59 -6.09 -11.22 4.16
CA GLN A 59 -6.37 -10.58 2.88
C GLN A 59 -5.99 -9.09 2.88
N THR A 60 -6.13 -8.39 4.02
CA THR A 60 -5.80 -6.96 4.14
C THR A 60 -4.35 -6.72 4.56
N LEU A 61 -3.62 -7.76 4.97
CA LEU A 61 -2.22 -7.68 5.42
C LEU A 61 -1.30 -7.03 4.36
N PRO A 62 -1.35 -7.40 3.06
CA PRO A 62 -0.48 -6.78 2.06
C PRO A 62 -0.76 -5.28 1.90
N LEU A 63 -2.04 -4.89 1.88
CA LEU A 63 -2.43 -3.48 1.79
C LEU A 63 -1.94 -2.68 3.01
N ARG A 64 -2.04 -3.28 4.21
CA ARG A 64 -1.54 -2.66 5.45
C ARG A 64 -0.04 -2.44 5.41
N LEU A 65 0.75 -3.41 4.93
CA LEU A 65 2.21 -3.27 4.80
C LEU A 65 2.60 -2.14 3.84
N VAL A 66 1.94 -2.09 2.69
CA VAL A 66 2.16 -1.06 1.67
C VAL A 66 1.84 0.34 2.22
N LEU A 67 0.70 0.49 2.90
CA LEU A 67 0.30 1.76 3.50
C LEU A 67 1.24 2.18 4.64
N ASP A 68 1.69 1.24 5.48
CA ASP A 68 2.58 1.55 6.59
C ASP A 68 3.95 2.04 6.10
N GLN A 69 4.51 1.39 5.08
CA GLN A 69 5.78 1.80 4.49
C GLN A 69 5.68 3.17 3.80
N TRP A 70 4.56 3.44 3.13
CA TRP A 70 4.36 4.74 2.50
C TRP A 70 4.18 5.86 3.54
N ARG A 71 3.42 5.62 4.62
CA ARG A 71 3.33 6.55 5.75
C ARG A 71 4.69 6.84 6.37
N GLN A 72 5.54 5.82 6.49
CA GLN A 72 6.91 6.01 6.97
C GLN A 72 7.69 6.96 6.05
N GLY A 73 7.59 6.80 4.72
CA GLY A 73 8.26 7.75 3.81
C GLY A 73 7.65 9.15 3.81
N LEU A 74 6.35 9.31 4.05
CA LEU A 74 5.74 10.63 4.25
C LEU A 74 6.35 11.34 5.48
N ARG A 75 6.58 10.61 6.58
CA ARG A 75 7.21 11.15 7.80
C ARG A 75 8.68 11.46 7.63
N ASP A 76 9.40 10.58 6.94
CA ASP A 76 10.83 10.74 6.65
C ASP A 76 11.09 11.82 5.60
N GLY A 77 10.04 12.32 4.94
CA GLY A 77 10.14 13.31 3.87
C GLY A 77 10.77 12.76 2.59
N ALA A 78 10.67 11.45 2.38
CA ALA A 78 11.17 10.76 1.20
C ALA A 78 10.54 11.34 -0.08
N ASP A 79 11.35 11.41 -1.14
CA ASP A 79 10.83 11.75 -2.47
C ASP A 79 10.01 10.60 -3.07
N ASP A 80 9.24 10.91 -4.11
CA ASP A 80 8.34 9.96 -4.78
C ASP A 80 9.08 8.74 -5.31
N ALA A 81 10.29 8.91 -5.86
CA ALA A 81 11.09 7.82 -6.41
C ALA A 81 11.55 6.84 -5.33
N GLN A 82 11.93 7.34 -4.14
CA GLN A 82 12.31 6.53 -2.99
C GLN A 82 11.11 5.75 -2.43
N LEU A 83 9.93 6.38 -2.40
CA LEU A 83 8.70 5.75 -1.92
C LEU A 83 8.20 4.68 -2.88
N MET A 84 8.18 4.97 -4.18
CA MET A 84 7.89 4.00 -5.24
C MET A 84 8.78 2.76 -5.13
N ARG A 85 10.11 2.95 -5.04
CA ARG A 85 11.06 1.82 -4.94
C ARG A 85 10.77 0.95 -3.72
N ARG A 86 10.58 1.56 -2.55
CA ARG A 86 10.27 0.86 -1.29
C ARG A 86 8.96 0.07 -1.40
N LEU A 87 7.93 0.69 -1.98
CA LEU A 87 6.61 0.10 -2.19
C LEU A 87 6.70 -1.18 -3.05
N PHE A 88 7.47 -1.14 -4.14
CA PHE A 88 7.68 -2.30 -5.00
C PHE A 88 8.55 -3.38 -4.34
N GLU A 89 9.54 -3.01 -3.52
CA GLU A 89 10.38 -3.97 -2.78
C GLU A 89 9.59 -4.76 -1.73
N VAL A 90 8.70 -4.12 -0.97
CA VAL A 90 7.84 -4.83 0.02
C VAL A 90 6.85 -5.77 -0.67
N VAL A 91 6.38 -5.35 -1.83
CA VAL A 91 5.46 -6.12 -2.64
C VAL A 91 6.14 -7.36 -3.25
N ASP A 92 7.34 -7.22 -3.82
CA ASP A 92 8.07 -8.33 -4.41
C ASP A 92 8.69 -9.25 -3.33
N GLY A 93 9.13 -8.67 -2.21
CA GLY A 93 9.65 -9.40 -1.04
C GLY A 93 8.60 -10.27 -0.35
N GLY A 94 7.31 -9.93 -0.44
CA GLY A 94 6.20 -10.74 0.07
C GLY A 94 6.00 -12.07 -0.67
N THR A 95 6.58 -12.21 -1.87
CA THR A 95 6.56 -13.44 -2.68
C THR A 95 7.71 -14.40 -2.35
N SER A 96 8.75 -13.93 -1.67
CA SER A 96 9.90 -14.74 -1.22
C SER A 96 9.71 -15.18 0.24
N GLY A 97 8.61 -15.88 0.49
CA GLY A 97 8.22 -16.36 1.82
C GLY A 97 7.44 -17.67 1.74
N GLY A 98 8.02 -18.68 1.10
CA GLY A 98 7.45 -20.02 1.02
C GLY A 98 8.36 -21.01 0.30
N VAL A 99 9.16 -21.74 1.11
CA VAL A 99 9.88 -23.00 0.86
C VAL A 99 10.70 -23.11 -0.43
#